data_AF-A0A7C1YNV5-F1
#
_entry.id   AF-A0A7C1YNV5-F1
#
_cell.length_a   1.000
_cell.length_b   1.000
_cell.length_c   1.000
_cell.angle_alpha   90.00
_cell.angle_beta   90.00
_cell.angle_gamma   90.00
#
_symmetry.space_group_name_H-M   'P 1'
#
loop_
_entity.id
_entity.type
_entity.pdbx_description
1 polymer ?
#
loop_
_entity_poly.entity_id
_entity_poly.type
_entity_poly.pdbx_seq_one_letter_code
_entity_poly.pdbx_strand_id
1 'polypeptide(L)'
;MNCNVLVLNRHYMAIRIVGAKRAFSLLFRDLAEVVSLEEGRYSNYDFDSWCEVSQLRRDFEPDGHDWVSTINFHIAVPRIIRLLFYDRLPRNEVK
;
A
#
# COMPACT_ATOMS: atom_id res chain seq x y z
N MET A 1 -6.79 -0.55 -15.11
CA MET A 1 -6.97 -0.46 -13.65
C MET A 1 -6.29 0.82 -13.16
N ASN A 2 -7.07 1.86 -12.86
CA ASN A 2 -6.55 3.11 -12.29
C ASN A 2 -6.71 3.05 -10.76
N CYS A 3 -6.02 2.10 -10.12
CA CYS A 3 -6.07 1.98 -8.67
C CYS A 3 -5.08 2.98 -8.05
N ASN A 4 -5.63 3.98 -7.37
CA ASN A 4 -4.87 5.01 -6.68
C ASN A 4 -4.47 4.54 -5.27
N VAL A 5 -3.22 4.81 -4.91
CA VAL A 5 -2.62 4.48 -3.62
C VAL A 5 -2.06 5.74 -3.00
N LEU A 6 -2.48 6.04 -1.77
CA LEU A 6 -1.92 7.15 -0.99
C LEU A 6 -0.55 6.77 -0.46
N VAL A 7 0.43 7.66 -0.65
CA VAL A 7 1.77 7.50 -0.09
C VAL A 7 1.96 8.45 1.07
N LEU A 8 2.38 7.91 2.20
CA LEU A 8 2.78 8.63 3.39
C LEU A 8 4.31 8.68 3.51
N ASN A 9 4.85 9.74 4.11
CA ASN A 9 6.23 9.72 4.60
C ASN A 9 6.33 8.89 5.90
N ARG A 10 7.53 8.73 6.45
CA ARG A 10 7.73 7.95 7.70
C ARG A 10 6.94 8.49 8.90
N HIS A 11 6.57 9.77 8.89
CA HIS A 11 5.81 10.47 9.92
C HIS A 11 4.30 10.39 9.72
N TYR A 12 3.81 9.49 8.86
CA TYR A 12 2.39 9.31 8.54
C TYR A 12 1.72 10.53 7.87
N MET A 13 2.50 11.47 7.35
CA MET A 13 1.97 12.60 6.58
C MET A 13 1.76 12.19 5.13
N ALA A 14 0.58 12.50 4.59
CA ALA A 14 0.29 12.32 3.17
C ALA A 14 1.22 13.18 2.30
N ILE A 15 1.90 12.56 1.33
CA ILE A 15 2.83 13.28 0.44
C ILE A 15 2.43 13.24 -1.03
N ARG A 16 1.80 12.16 -1.52
CA ARG A 16 1.32 12.05 -2.91
C ARG A 16 0.41 10.85 -3.12
N ILE A 17 -0.26 10.81 -4.26
CA ILE A 17 -0.97 9.63 -4.77
C ILE A 17 -0.13 9.01 -5.91
N VAL A 18 -0.09 7.67 -5.96
CA VAL A 18 0.55 6.89 -7.04
C VAL A 18 -0.37 5.78 -7.51
N GLY A 19 -0.10 5.21 -8.68
CA GLY A 19 -0.80 4.00 -9.14
C GLY A 19 -0.29 2.73 -8.45
N ALA A 20 -1.11 1.68 -8.42
CA ALA A 20 -0.79 0.37 -7.82
C ALA A 20 0.58 -0.19 -8.26
N LYS A 21 0.93 -0.11 -9.55
CA LYS A 21 2.23 -0.58 -10.07
C LYS A 21 3.41 0.05 -9.31
N ARG A 22 3.34 1.37 -9.07
CA ARG A 22 4.39 2.09 -8.37
C ARG A 22 4.40 1.77 -6.88
N ALA A 23 3.23 1.61 -6.26
CA ALA A 23 3.13 1.20 -4.87
C ALA A 23 3.77 -0.18 -4.64
N PHE A 24 3.40 -1.19 -5.42
CA PHE A 24 4.02 -2.51 -5.33
C PHE A 24 5.52 -2.49 -5.62
N SER A 25 5.98 -1.66 -6.56
CA SER A 25 7.42 -1.49 -6.81
C SER A 25 8.18 -0.95 -5.58
N LEU A 26 7.54 -0.18 -4.70
CA LEU A 26 8.16 0.35 -3.48
C LEU A 26 8.13 -0.70 -2.36
N LEU A 27 7.02 -1.43 -2.23
CA LEU A 27 6.88 -2.53 -1.27
C LEU A 27 7.88 -3.65 -1.55
N PHE A 28 7.97 -4.11 -2.81
CA PHE A 28 8.87 -5.20 -3.22
C PHE A 28 10.37 -4.88 -3.08
N ARG A 29 10.71 -3.61 -2.85
CA ARG A 29 12.08 -3.13 -2.66
C ARG A 29 12.39 -2.82 -1.20
N ASP A 30 11.50 -3.18 -0.28
CA ASP A 30 11.58 -2.86 1.15
C ASP A 30 11.74 -1.36 1.41
N LEU A 31 11.15 -0.52 0.54
CA LEU A 31 11.18 0.94 0.68
C LEU A 31 9.91 1.49 1.31
N ALA A 32 8.88 0.65 1.43
CA ALA A 32 7.59 1.01 1.95
C ALA A 32 6.94 -0.18 2.66
N GLU A 33 5.91 0.12 3.43
CA GLU A 33 5.01 -0.83 4.07
C GLU A 33 3.57 -0.39 3.83
N VAL A 34 2.62 -1.33 3.84
CA VAL A 34 1.19 -1.05 3.73
C VAL A 34 0.67 -0.59 5.09
N VAL A 35 -0.18 0.43 5.09
CA VAL A 35 -0.94 0.84 6.27
C VAL A 35 -2.39 0.39 6.08
N SER A 36 -2.88 -0.43 7.00
CA SER A 36 -4.26 -0.91 7.02
C SER A 36 -4.96 -0.51 8.32
N LEU A 37 -6.27 -0.28 8.26
CA LEU A 37 -7.12 -0.07 9.43
C LEU A 37 -7.97 -1.33 9.63
N GLU A 38 -7.73 -2.04 10.72
CA GLU A 38 -8.42 -3.27 11.08
C GLU A 38 -8.97 -3.12 12.50
N GLU A 39 -10.27 -3.35 12.69
CA GLU A 39 -10.92 -3.30 14.02
C GLU A 39 -10.59 -2.02 14.82
N GLY A 40 -10.46 -0.88 14.14
CA GLY A 40 -10.14 0.41 14.77
C GLY A 40 -8.67 0.62 15.13
N ARG A 41 -7.77 -0.29 14.73
CA ARG A 41 -6.32 -0.19 14.94
C ARG A 41 -5.58 -0.12 13.61
N TYR A 42 -4.53 0.69 13.58
CA TYR A 42 -3.63 0.73 12.44
C TYR A 42 -2.60 -0.40 12.56
N SER A 43 -2.45 -1.15 11.48
CA SER A 43 -1.47 -2.21 11.31
C SER A 43 -0.60 -1.91 10.09
N ASN A 44 0.67 -2.29 10.19
CA ASN A 44 1.67 -2.07 9.16
C ASN A 44 2.17 -3.42 8.66
N TYR A 45 2.23 -3.59 7.34
CA TYR A 45 2.64 -4.83 6.69
C TYR A 45 3.77 -4.55 5.70
N ASP A 46 4.85 -5.30 5.80
CA ASP A 46 5.80 -5.41 4.68
C ASP A 46 5.14 -6.14 3.49
N PHE A 47 5.90 -6.34 2.41
CA PHE A 47 5.35 -6.97 1.22
C PHE A 47 4.87 -8.41 1.47
N ASP A 48 5.64 -9.20 2.21
CA ASP A 48 5.37 -10.63 2.43
C ASP A 48 4.15 -10.82 3.33
N SER A 49 4.11 -10.13 4.47
CA SER A 49 2.95 -10.17 5.38
C SER A 49 1.68 -9.60 4.73
N TRP A 50 1.79 -8.61 3.84
CA TRP A 50 0.65 -8.12 3.07
C TRP A 50 0.13 -9.17 2.07
N CYS A 51 1.00 -9.99 1.49
CA CYS A 51 0.58 -11.09 0.62
C CYS A 51 -0.22 -12.14 1.40
N GLU A 52 0.24 -12.51 2.59
CA GLU A 52 -0.46 -13.47 3.46
C GLU A 52 -1.84 -12.96 3.88
N VAL A 53 -1.91 -11.71 4.36
CA VAL A 53 -3.18 -11.07 4.75
C VAL A 53 -4.11 -10.92 3.54
N SER A 54 -3.58 -10.61 2.36
CA SER A 54 -4.39 -10.51 1.13
C SER A 54 -5.08 -11.82 0.78
N GLN A 55 -4.42 -12.96 0.97
CA GLN A 55 -5.03 -14.27 0.71
C GLN A 55 -6.19 -14.52 1.66
N LEU A 56 -5.99 -14.29 2.96
CA LEU A 56 -7.07 -14.42 3.94
C LEU A 56 -8.25 -13.50 3.61
N ARG A 57 -7.99 -12.22 3.32
CA ARG A 57 -9.05 -11.27 2.95
C ARG A 57 -9.79 -11.66 1.69
N ARG A 58 -9.15 -12.34 0.74
CA ARG A 58 -9.83 -12.78 -0.47
C ARG A 58 -10.92 -13.81 -0.16
N ASP A 59 -10.67 -14.67 0.82
CA ASP A 59 -11.60 -15.73 1.22
C ASP A 59 -12.80 -15.20 2.01
N PHE A 60 -12.60 -14.15 2.82
CA PHE A 60 -13.66 -13.58 3.67
C PHE A 60 -14.34 -12.33 3.07
N GLU A 61 -13.61 -11.49 2.34
CA GLU A 61 -14.08 -10.19 1.84
C GLU A 61 -13.63 -9.94 0.37
N PRO A 62 -14.08 -10.76 -0.58
CA PRO A 62 -13.64 -10.70 -1.97
C PRO A 62 -13.92 -9.36 -2.66
N ASP A 63 -14.95 -8.62 -2.25
CA ASP A 63 -15.37 -7.36 -2.87
C ASP A 63 -14.83 -6.11 -2.15
N GLY A 64 -14.11 -6.28 -1.03
CA GLY A 64 -13.58 -5.17 -0.23
C GLY A 64 -12.36 -4.45 -0.84
N HIS A 65 -11.74 -5.06 -1.85
CA HIS A 65 -10.47 -4.61 -2.42
C HIS A 65 -10.45 -4.67 -3.94
N ASP A 66 -9.64 -3.80 -4.54
CA ASP A 66 -9.15 -4.02 -5.89
C ASP A 66 -8.06 -5.09 -5.85
N TRP A 67 -8.05 -6.03 -6.79
CA TRP A 67 -7.15 -7.17 -6.78
C TRP A 67 -6.14 -7.14 -7.93
N VAL A 68 -4.90 -7.51 -7.64
CA VAL A 68 -3.92 -7.89 -8.66
C VAL A 68 -3.87 -9.41 -8.72
N SER A 69 -4.21 -9.96 -9.89
CA SER A 69 -4.00 -11.39 -10.16
C SER A 69 -2.53 -11.63 -10.49
N THR A 70 -1.90 -12.53 -9.75
CA THR A 70 -0.59 -13.10 -10.10
C THR A 70 -0.80 -14.49 -10.71
N ILE A 71 0.29 -15.21 -11.00
CA ILE A 71 0.24 -16.56 -11.57
C ILE A 71 -0.43 -17.55 -10.61
N ASN A 72 -0.15 -17.44 -9.31
CA ASN A 72 -0.56 -18.45 -8.31
C ASN A 72 -1.47 -17.91 -7.20
N PHE A 73 -1.66 -16.59 -7.10
CA PHE A 73 -2.41 -15.96 -6.00
C PHE A 73 -2.92 -14.57 -6.36
N HIS A 74 -3.77 -14.01 -5.51
CA HIS A 74 -4.28 -12.65 -5.63
C HIS A 74 -3.72 -11.79 -4.50
N ILE A 75 -3.39 -10.54 -4.82
CA ILE A 75 -2.90 -9.56 -3.84
C ILE A 75 -3.84 -8.37 -3.85
N ALA A 76 -4.29 -7.95 -2.66
CA ALA A 76 -5.10 -6.75 -2.54
C ALA A 76 -4.24 -5.53 -2.88
N VAL A 77 -4.75 -4.63 -3.72
CA VAL A 77 -4.10 -3.34 -3.96
C VAL A 77 -4.14 -2.55 -2.65
N PRO A 78 -2.98 -2.15 -2.10
CA PRO A 78 -2.96 -1.36 -0.87
C PRO A 78 -3.60 0.00 -1.12
N ARG A 79 -4.43 0.47 -0.19
CA ARG A 79 -4.99 1.83 -0.25
C ARG A 79 -3.99 2.89 0.19
N ILE A 80 -3.13 2.53 1.15
CA ILE A 80 -2.14 3.42 1.76
C ILE A 80 -0.81 2.67 1.91
N ILE A 81 0.29 3.31 1.53
CA ILE A 81 1.65 2.85 1.85
C ILE A 81 2.42 3.95 2.59
N ARG A 82 3.33 3.56 3.48
CA ARG A 82 4.23 4.46 4.21
C ARG A 82 5.67 4.19 3.78
N LEU A 83 6.40 5.24 3.41
CA LEU A 83 7.83 5.14 3.07
C LEU A 83 8.66 4.99 4.35
N LEU A 84 9.61 4.05 4.35
CA LEU A 84 10.44 3.74 5.53
C LEU A 84 11.56 4.77 5.74
N PHE A 85 12.17 5.22 4.66
CA PHE A 85 13.39 6.06 4.70
C PHE A 85 13.19 7.49 4.17
N TYR A 86 12.04 7.78 3.55
CA TYR A 86 11.85 9.04 2.84
C TYR A 86 11.19 10.10 3.74
N ASP A 87 11.96 11.15 4.04
CA ASP A 87 11.56 12.25 4.92
C ASP A 87 11.18 13.55 4.21
N ARG A 88 11.34 13.63 2.88
CA ARG A 88 11.11 14.90 2.20
C ARG A 88 9.62 15.25 2.20
N LEU A 89 9.29 16.36 2.85
CA LEU A 89 8.04 17.10 2.66
C LEU A 89 7.81 17.35 1.15
N PRO A 90 6.55 17.39 0.68
CA PRO A 90 6.28 17.66 -0.72
C PRO A 90 7.01 18.95 -1.13
N ARG A 91 7.90 18.84 -2.12
CA ARG A 91 8.44 20.03 -2.80
C ARG A 91 7.24 20.65 -3.49
N ASN A 92 6.69 21.71 -2.91
CA ASN A 92 5.78 22.59 -3.63
C ASN A 92 6.54 23.02 -4.90
N GLU A 93 6.10 22.54 -6.05
CA GLU A 93 6.47 23.19 -7.30
C GLU A 93 5.88 24.58 -7.22
N VAL A 94 6.75 25.57 -6.97
CA VAL A 94 6.39 26.98 -7.06
C VAL A 94 6.04 27.19 -8.53
N LYS A 95 4.75 27.46 -8.80
CA LYS A 95 4.29 27.94 -10.10
C LYS A 95 4.79 29.36 -10.36
#